data_AF-A0A2U1KGR8-F1
#
_entry.id   AF-A0A2U1KGR8-F1
#
_cell.length_a   1.000
_cell.length_b   1.000
_cell.length_c   1.000
_cell.angle_alpha   90.00
_cell.angle_beta   90.00
_cell.angle_gamma   90.00
#
_symmetry.space_group_name_H-M   'P 1'
#
loop_
_entity.id
_entity.type
_entity.pdbx_description
1 polymer ?
#
loop_
_entity_poly.entity_id
_entity_poly.type
_entity_poly.pdbx_seq_one_letter_code
_entity_poly.pdbx_strand_id
1 'polypeptide(L)'
;MDLPALIKNFEDQGLDEEDLVVLSGVHTLGFAQCFTFRDHIYNNTNIDPAFAGHLKIICPRVGGDSNLTPLDPTPSPFDTKYFNNLMRKRGVLKSDQVLFSKGETSELVSEYNEGQTKFFKDLQSL
;
A
#
# COMPACT_ATOMS: atom_id res chain seq x y z
N MET A 1 8.76 -6.91 2.74
CA MET A 1 9.85 -6.18 2.08
C MET A 1 9.96 -4.78 2.69
N ASP A 2 11.13 -4.16 2.68
CA ASP A 2 11.31 -2.74 2.97
C ASP A 2 11.49 -1.93 1.67
N LEU A 3 11.57 -0.61 1.76
CA LEU A 3 11.57 0.27 0.59
C LEU A 3 12.78 0.03 -0.35
N PRO A 4 14.04 -0.09 0.15
CA PRO A 4 15.18 -0.33 -0.74
C PRO A 4 15.06 -1.65 -1.51
N ALA A 5 14.52 -2.70 -0.88
CA ALA A 5 14.30 -3.98 -1.56
C ALA A 5 13.16 -3.91 -2.59
N LEU A 6 12.13 -3.08 -2.38
CA LEU A 6 11.09 -2.84 -3.39
C LEU A 6 11.66 -2.10 -4.60
N ILE A 7 12.40 -1.02 -4.37
CA ILE A 7 13.06 -0.23 -5.42
C ILE A 7 13.96 -1.15 -6.24
N LYS A 8 14.86 -1.88 -5.58
CA LYS A 8 15.78 -2.81 -6.24
C LYS A 8 15.06 -3.85 -7.12
N ASN A 9 13.94 -4.39 -6.66
CA ASN A 9 13.16 -5.38 -7.40
C ASN A 9 12.51 -4.79 -8.65
N PHE A 10 12.03 -3.54 -8.60
CA PHE A 10 11.48 -2.85 -9.75
C PHE A 10 12.59 -2.48 -10.75
N GLU A 11 13.73 -1.98 -10.25
CA GLU A 11 14.92 -1.70 -11.07
C GLU A 11 15.42 -2.93 -11.82
N ASP A 12 15.37 -4.11 -11.19
CA ASP A 12 15.73 -5.39 -11.82
C ASP A 12 14.80 -5.77 -12.99
N GLN A 13 13.62 -5.15 -13.07
CA GLN A 13 12.68 -5.28 -14.19
C GLN A 13 12.75 -4.09 -15.17
N GLY A 14 13.68 -3.14 -14.95
CA GLY A 14 13.79 -1.92 -15.75
C GLY A 14 12.75 -0.85 -15.42
N LEU A 15 12.17 -0.92 -14.22
CA LEU A 15 11.19 0.03 -13.70
C LEU A 15 11.81 0.90 -12.62
N ASP A 16 11.51 2.19 -12.61
CA ASP A 16 12.07 3.15 -11.65
C ASP A 16 11.23 3.33 -10.37
N GLU A 17 11.57 4.33 -9.55
CA GLU A 17 10.83 4.65 -8.32
C GLU A 17 9.42 5.20 -8.58
N GLU A 18 9.21 5.94 -9.68
CA GLU A 18 7.89 6.42 -10.07
C GLU A 18 7.00 5.24 -10.49
N ASP A 19 7.54 4.32 -11.29
CA ASP A 19 6.89 3.07 -11.69
C ASP A 19 6.48 2.23 -10.48
N LEU A 20 7.36 2.12 -9.46
CA LEU A 20 7.05 1.45 -8.20
C LEU A 20 5.84 2.06 -7.52
N VAL A 21 5.79 3.39 -7.35
CA VAL A 21 4.71 4.07 -6.63
C VAL A 21 3.40 4.00 -7.42
N VAL A 22 3.44 4.25 -8.73
CA VAL A 22 2.23 4.27 -9.56
C VAL A 22 1.62 2.87 -9.71
N LEU A 23 2.43 1.82 -9.91
CA LEU A 23 1.93 0.43 -10.00
C LEU A 23 1.41 -0.08 -8.67
N SER A 24 2.01 0.35 -7.55
CA SER A 24 1.47 0.05 -6.22
C SER A 24 0.08 0.65 -6.00
N GLY A 25 -0.25 1.75 -6.69
CA GLY A 25 -1.57 2.37 -6.69
C GLY A 25 -2.72 1.46 -7.16
N VAL A 26 -2.41 0.40 -7.92
CA VAL A 26 -3.40 -0.61 -8.36
C VAL A 26 -4.04 -1.35 -7.19
N HIS A 27 -3.39 -1.37 -6.01
CA HIS A 27 -3.96 -1.86 -4.76
C HIS A 27 -5.16 -1.04 -4.24
N THR A 28 -5.57 0.04 -4.92
CA THR A 28 -6.92 0.62 -4.72
C THR A 28 -8.05 -0.40 -5.00
N LEU A 29 -7.77 -1.47 -5.74
CA LEU A 29 -8.67 -2.61 -5.92
C LEU A 29 -8.13 -3.88 -5.27
N GLY A 30 -9.05 -4.77 -4.89
CA GLY A 30 -8.74 -6.14 -4.48
C GLY A 30 -8.61 -6.36 -2.98
N PHE A 31 -8.10 -7.54 -2.63
CA PHE A 31 -8.07 -8.04 -1.25
C PHE A 31 -6.71 -8.67 -0.94
N ALA A 32 -6.30 -8.56 0.31
CA ALA A 32 -5.15 -9.27 0.86
C ALA A 32 -5.61 -10.39 1.80
N GLN A 33 -4.91 -11.53 1.75
CA GLN A 33 -5.09 -12.59 2.73
C GLN A 33 -4.30 -12.27 4.01
N CYS A 34 -4.86 -12.60 5.17
CA CYS A 34 -4.31 -12.32 6.50
C CYS A 34 -2.81 -12.66 6.62
N PHE A 35 -2.36 -13.78 6.05
CA PHE A 35 -0.96 -14.17 6.15
C PHE A 35 0.02 -13.16 5.52
N THR A 36 -0.41 -12.36 4.54
CA THR A 36 0.46 -11.39 3.84
C THR A 36 0.70 -10.12 4.65
N PHE A 37 -0.19 -9.78 5.58
CA PHE A 37 -0.11 -8.56 6.39
C PHE A 37 -0.03 -8.79 7.90
N ARG A 38 -0.15 -10.03 8.38
CA ARG A 38 -0.13 -10.36 9.81
C ARG A 38 1.07 -9.76 10.53
N ASP A 39 2.27 -9.93 10.00
CA ASP A 39 3.48 -9.39 10.63
C ASP A 39 3.44 -7.86 10.71
N HIS A 40 2.89 -7.20 9.70
CA HIS A 40 2.75 -5.74 9.69
C HIS A 40 1.88 -5.25 10.85
N ILE A 41 0.69 -5.82 11.02
CA ILE A 41 -0.27 -5.34 12.03
C ILE A 41 0.16 -5.67 13.47
N TYR A 42 0.96 -6.73 13.67
CA TYR A 42 1.38 -7.16 15.01
C TYR A 42 2.75 -6.61 15.44
N ASN A 43 3.69 -6.41 14.52
CA ASN A 43 5.09 -6.17 14.88
C ASN A 43 5.64 -4.81 14.39
N ASN A 44 4.95 -4.10 13.50
CA ASN A 44 5.39 -2.80 13.01
C ASN A 44 4.82 -1.62 13.80
N THR A 45 5.53 -0.49 13.77
CA THR A 45 5.12 0.79 14.38
C THR A 45 4.64 1.83 13.37
N ASN A 46 4.78 1.57 12.07
CA ASN A 46 4.42 2.50 11.00
C ASN A 46 2.96 2.34 10.52
N ILE A 47 2.06 1.87 11.38
CA ILE A 47 0.63 1.68 11.11
C ILE A 47 -0.20 2.42 12.17
N ASP A 48 -1.33 3.00 11.77
CA ASP A 48 -2.30 3.62 12.69
C ASP A 48 -2.79 2.56 13.71
N PRO A 49 -2.64 2.79 15.02
CA PRO A 49 -2.99 1.78 16.03
C PRO A 49 -4.46 1.37 16.01
N ALA A 50 -5.37 2.30 15.71
CA ALA A 50 -6.79 2.01 15.62
C ALA A 50 -7.09 1.12 14.40
N PHE A 51 -6.52 1.44 13.24
CA PHE A 51 -6.62 0.62 12.04
C PHE A 51 -6.00 -0.77 12.23
N ALA A 52 -4.81 -0.87 12.83
CA ALA A 52 -4.20 -2.15 13.18
C ALA A 52 -5.10 -2.96 14.12
N GLY A 53 -5.75 -2.31 15.09
CA GLY A 53 -6.74 -2.93 15.98
C GLY A 53 -7.93 -3.53 15.20
N HIS A 54 -8.44 -2.81 14.20
CA HIS A 54 -9.50 -3.31 13.32
C HIS A 54 -9.05 -4.53 12.51
N LEU A 55 -7.88 -4.46 11.87
CA LEU A 55 -7.33 -5.58 11.09
C LEU A 55 -7.08 -6.83 11.94
N LYS A 56 -6.69 -6.68 13.22
CA LYS A 56 -6.49 -7.81 14.15
C LYS A 56 -7.77 -8.57 14.50
N ILE A 57 -8.94 -7.95 14.37
CA ILE A 57 -10.23 -8.65 14.53
C ILE A 57 -10.42 -9.66 13.38
N ILE A 58 -10.00 -9.27 12.17
CA ILE A 58 -10.12 -10.06 10.94
C ILE A 58 -8.97 -11.07 10.84
N CYS A 59 -7.76 -10.68 11.26
CA CYS A 59 -6.53 -11.43 11.11
C CYS A 59 -5.92 -11.76 12.49
N PRO A 60 -6.30 -12.89 13.10
CA PRO A 60 -5.77 -13.30 14.38
C PRO A 60 -4.28 -13.66 14.31
N ARG A 61 -3.61 -13.63 15.46
CA ARG A 61 -2.16 -13.88 15.57
C ARG A 61 -1.76 -15.29 15.13
N VAL A 62 -2.68 -16.25 15.23
CA VAL A 62 -2.48 -17.65 14.83
C VAL A 62 -3.76 -18.11 14.12
N GLY A 63 -3.59 -18.76 12.95
CA GLY A 63 -4.70 -19.22 12.11
C GLY A 63 -5.35 -18.10 11.29
N GLY A 64 -6.43 -18.46 10.59
CA GLY A 64 -7.18 -17.51 9.74
C GLY A 64 -6.40 -16.97 8.55
N ASP A 65 -5.38 -17.70 8.05
CA ASP A 65 -4.47 -17.23 7.00
C ASP A 65 -5.20 -16.74 5.74
N SER A 66 -6.30 -17.39 5.37
CA SER A 66 -7.11 -17.07 4.20
C SER A 66 -8.14 -15.95 4.42
N ASN A 67 -8.25 -15.38 5.63
CA ASN A 67 -9.19 -14.29 5.89
C ASN A 67 -8.84 -13.09 5.03
N LEU A 68 -9.83 -12.53 4.34
CA LEU A 68 -9.63 -11.43 3.41
C LEU A 68 -9.92 -10.09 4.06
N THR A 69 -9.07 -9.10 3.76
CA THR A 69 -9.35 -7.69 4.00
C THR A 69 -9.20 -6.93 2.69
N PRO A 70 -10.06 -5.96 2.38
CA PRO A 70 -9.84 -5.12 1.20
C PRO A 70 -8.56 -4.30 1.37
N LEU A 71 -7.82 -4.10 0.27
CA LEU A 71 -6.60 -3.28 0.27
C LEU A 71 -6.92 -1.77 0.38
N ASP A 72 -8.12 -1.36 -0.05
CA ASP A 72 -8.67 -0.01 0.06
C ASP A 72 -10.16 -0.08 0.49
N PRO A 73 -10.67 0.77 1.40
CA PRO A 73 -12.08 0.84 1.78
C PRO A 73 -13.08 1.11 0.64
N THR A 74 -12.64 1.50 -0.57
CA THR A 74 -13.51 1.68 -1.74
C THR A 74 -13.59 0.41 -2.59
N PRO A 75 -14.67 -0.38 -2.50
CA PRO A 75 -14.73 -1.69 -3.16
C PRO A 75 -14.93 -1.64 -4.69
N SER A 76 -15.06 -0.46 -5.32
CA SER A 76 -15.40 -0.40 -6.75
C SER A 76 -14.79 0.71 -7.60
N PRO A 77 -14.63 1.98 -7.16
CA PRO A 77 -13.93 2.94 -7.99
C PRO A 77 -12.42 2.65 -7.92
N PHE A 78 -11.79 2.50 -9.07
CA PHE A 78 -10.34 2.66 -9.15
C PHE A 78 -10.08 4.16 -8.93
N ASP A 79 -9.53 4.53 -7.78
CA ASP A 79 -9.33 5.91 -7.38
C ASP A 79 -7.98 6.11 -6.67
N THR A 80 -7.75 7.28 -6.09
CA THR A 80 -6.49 7.62 -5.40
C THR A 80 -6.57 7.49 -3.88
N LYS A 81 -7.64 6.89 -3.33
CA LYS A 81 -7.77 6.71 -1.87
C LYS A 81 -6.71 5.80 -1.29
N TYR A 82 -6.17 4.88 -2.09
CA TYR A 82 -4.97 4.13 -1.76
C TYR A 82 -3.87 5.05 -1.20
N PHE A 83 -3.51 6.11 -1.93
CA PHE A 83 -2.49 7.06 -1.51
C PHE A 83 -2.90 7.84 -0.26
N ASN A 84 -4.18 8.23 -0.15
CA ASN A 84 -4.72 8.87 1.05
C ASN A 84 -4.55 7.98 2.31
N ASN A 85 -4.76 6.68 2.16
CA ASN A 85 -4.61 5.73 3.25
C ASN A 85 -3.15 5.60 3.67
N LEU A 86 -2.19 5.61 2.74
CA LEU A 86 -0.77 5.58 3.09
C LEU A 86 -0.36 6.80 3.92
N MET A 87 -0.84 7.99 3.54
CA MET A 87 -0.61 9.24 4.29
C MET A 87 -1.17 9.17 5.72
N ARG A 88 -2.25 8.40 5.91
CA ARG A 88 -2.90 8.18 7.21
C ARG A 88 -2.36 6.98 7.99
N LYS A 89 -1.27 6.36 7.51
CA LYS A 89 -0.70 5.12 8.06
C LYS A 89 -1.68 3.93 8.04
N ARG A 90 -2.51 3.85 7.00
CA ARG A 90 -3.56 2.84 6.80
C ARG A 90 -3.30 1.92 5.61
N GLY A 91 -2.05 1.77 5.18
CA GLY A 91 -1.67 0.70 4.25
C GLY A 91 -1.86 -0.67 4.90
N VAL A 92 -2.47 -1.61 4.17
CA VAL A 92 -2.71 -2.97 4.67
C VAL A 92 -1.41 -3.77 4.64
N LEU A 93 -0.67 -3.73 3.54
CA LEU A 93 0.58 -4.45 3.41
C LEU A 93 1.73 -3.58 3.94
N LYS A 94 2.75 -4.24 4.51
CA LYS A 94 4.01 -3.55 4.85
C LYS A 94 4.61 -2.88 3.61
N SER A 95 4.53 -3.52 2.43
CA SER A 95 5.05 -2.99 1.17
C SER A 95 4.35 -1.71 0.73
N ASP A 96 3.05 -1.55 1.02
CA ASP A 96 2.33 -0.30 0.74
C ASP A 96 2.81 0.80 1.68
N GLN A 97 2.86 0.49 2.98
CA GLN A 97 3.09 1.51 3.99
C GLN A 97 4.52 2.06 4.00
N VAL A 98 5.50 1.35 3.42
CA VAL A 98 6.88 1.85 3.31
C VAL A 98 7.05 2.90 2.21
N LEU A 99 6.13 2.99 1.24
CA LEU A 99 6.14 4.03 0.20
C LEU A 99 5.98 5.43 0.79
N PHE A 100 5.20 5.55 1.88
CA PHE A 100 5.03 6.80 2.63
C PHE A 100 5.87 6.82 3.91
N SER A 101 7.19 6.84 3.75
CA SER A 101 8.15 6.93 4.86
C SER A 101 8.93 8.25 4.86
N LYS A 102 9.94 8.40 3.98
CA LYS A 102 10.69 9.63 3.69
C LYS A 102 11.29 9.55 2.29
N GLY A 103 11.44 10.70 1.61
CA GLY A 103 12.12 10.80 0.31
C GLY A 103 11.14 10.83 -0.86
N GLU A 104 11.66 10.56 -2.05
CA GLU A 104 10.98 10.72 -3.34
C GLU A 104 9.65 9.95 -3.41
N THR A 105 9.62 8.69 -2.96
CA THR A 105 8.36 7.92 -2.96
C THR A 105 7.26 8.56 -2.10
N SER A 106 7.60 9.28 -1.04
CA SER A 106 6.60 9.97 -0.20
C SER A 106 6.06 11.26 -0.84
N GLU A 107 6.86 11.91 -1.70
CA GLU A 107 6.44 13.05 -2.50
C GLU A 107 5.48 12.59 -3.59
N LEU A 108 5.83 11.52 -4.33
CA LEU A 108 4.96 10.89 -5.33
C LEU A 108 3.61 10.41 -4.75
N VAL A 109 3.62 9.79 -3.56
CA VAL A 109 2.38 9.41 -2.87
C VAL A 109 1.50 10.64 -2.59
N SER A 110 2.10 11.77 -2.20
CA SER A 110 1.37 13.01 -1.93
C SER A 110 0.79 13.59 -3.22
N GLU A 111 1.56 13.61 -4.29
CA GLU A 111 1.14 14.08 -5.62
C GLU A 111 -0.03 13.25 -6.17
N TYR A 112 0.06 11.91 -6.12
CA TYR A 112 -1.02 11.05 -6.60
C TYR A 112 -2.27 11.13 -5.73
N ASN A 113 -2.14 11.36 -4.41
CA ASN A 113 -3.29 11.65 -3.56
C ASN A 113 -3.99 12.97 -3.97
N GLU A 114 -3.24 14.01 -4.33
CA GLU A 114 -3.78 15.33 -4.70
C GLU A 114 -4.35 15.37 -6.12
N GLY A 115 -3.80 14.58 -7.06
CA GLY A 115 -4.13 14.65 -8.48
C GLY A 115 -4.44 13.30 -9.12
N GLN A 116 -5.73 12.92 -9.16
CA GLN A 116 -6.19 11.74 -9.92
C GLN A 116 -5.72 11.76 -11.37
N THR A 117 -5.73 12.93 -12.02
CA THR A 117 -5.29 13.06 -13.41
C THR A 117 -3.82 12.68 -13.62
N LYS A 118 -2.91 13.05 -12.70
CA LYS A 118 -1.49 12.67 -12.80
C LYS A 118 -1.36 11.15 -12.63
N PHE A 119 -1.96 10.59 -11.57
CA PHE A 119 -1.97 9.15 -11.32
C PHE A 119 -2.43 8.34 -12.54
N PHE A 120 -3.59 8.67 -13.10
CA PHE A 120 -4.12 7.95 -14.26
C PHE A 120 -3.29 8.13 -15.52
N LYS A 121 -2.70 9.30 -15.73
CA LYS A 121 -1.86 9.57 -16.89
C LYS A 121 -0.57 8.75 -16.84
N ASP A 122 0.09 8.73 -15.69
CA ASP A 122 1.36 8.03 -15.52
C ASP A 122 1.13 6.52 -15.56
N LEU A 123 0.06 6.03 -14.92
CA LEU A 123 -0.31 4.60 -14.99
C LEU A 123 -0.60 4.12 -16.43
N GLN A 124 -1.14 4.99 -17.29
CA GLN A 124 -1.41 4.68 -18.70
C GLN A 124 -0.15 4.75 -19.58
N SER A 125 0.95 5.29 -19.07
CA SER A 125 2.19 5.52 -19.82
C SER A 125 3.25 4.43 -19.60
N LEU A 126 2.90 3.40 -18.80
CA LEU A 126 3.71 2.20 -18.54
C LEU A 126 3.60 1.14 -19.64
#